data_AF-A0A438XPQ5-F1
#
_entry.id   AF-A0A438XPQ5-F1
#
_cell.length_a   1.000
_cell.length_b   1.000
_cell.length_c   1.000
_cell.angle_alpha   90.00
_cell.angle_beta   90.00
_cell.angle_gamma   90.00
#
_symmetry.space_group_name_H-M   'P 1'
#
loop_
_entity.id
_entity.type
_entity.pdbx_description
1 polymer ?
#
loop_
_entity_poly.entity_id
_entity_poly.type
_entity_poly.pdbx_seq_one_letter_code
_entity_poly.pdbx_strand_id
1 'polypeptide(L)'
;MVQFQNTLIKFHALSFKNANLIDDAKLNKTCYKENSNTIILRIKMLTQEDVLNALKTIIYPNFEKDIVSFGFVKNITLHDNQLGLLIEIPSSSEETSAILRENISKAMQEKGVKALNLDIKTPPKPQAPKPTTKNLAKNIKHVVMISSGKGGVGKSTTSVNLSIALANLNQKVGLLDADVYGPNIPRMMGLQNADVIMDPSGKKLIPLKA
;
A
#
# COMPACT_ATOMS: atom_id res chain seq x y z
N MET A 1 23.34 13.49 -5.78
CA MET A 1 22.11 13.37 -6.59
C MET A 1 21.19 12.37 -5.90
N VAL A 2 20.16 12.83 -5.17
CA VAL A 2 18.92 12.14 -4.72
C VAL A 2 18.06 13.27 -4.11
N GLN A 3 17.02 13.75 -4.80
CA GLN A 3 15.60 13.35 -4.71
C GLN A 3 14.93 13.76 -3.39
N PHE A 4 14.10 14.81 -3.46
CA PHE A 4 13.16 15.24 -2.43
C PHE A 4 11.99 14.25 -2.35
N GLN A 5 11.58 13.84 -1.15
CA GLN A 5 10.19 13.48 -0.88
C GLN A 5 9.71 13.92 0.52
N ASN A 6 8.52 14.52 0.47
CA ASN A 6 7.60 15.08 1.46
C ASN A 6 7.53 14.45 2.85
N THR A 7 7.11 15.26 3.84
CA THR A 7 6.47 14.76 5.06
C THR A 7 5.07 15.36 5.18
N LEU A 8 4.07 14.55 4.84
CA LEU A 8 2.64 14.77 5.10
C LEU A 8 2.33 14.13 6.46
N ILE A 9 1.72 14.88 7.38
CA ILE A 9 1.32 14.40 8.70
C ILE A 9 -0.02 13.64 8.56
N LYS A 10 -0.07 12.37 9.00
CA LYS A 10 -1.29 11.54 9.01
C LYS A 10 -1.68 11.23 10.46
N PHE A 11 -2.89 11.60 10.84
CA PHE A 11 -3.53 11.18 12.11
C PHE A 11 -4.21 9.82 11.94
N HIS A 12 -4.16 9.00 12.98
CA HIS A 12 -4.81 7.70 13.09
C HIS A 12 -5.99 7.82 14.07
N ALA A 13 -7.17 7.31 13.71
CA ALA A 13 -8.27 7.06 14.64
C ALA A 13 -8.91 5.70 14.34
N LEU A 14 -9.17 4.94 15.40
CA LEU A 14 -9.64 3.54 15.45
C LEU A 14 -11.17 3.45 15.68
N SER A 15 -11.69 2.26 15.35
CA SER A 15 -13.07 1.78 15.13
C SER A 15 -13.98 1.55 16.37
N PHE A 16 -15.30 1.41 16.12
CA PHE A 16 -16.33 0.41 16.59
C PHE A 16 -17.73 1.08 16.64
N LYS A 17 -18.93 0.50 16.39
CA LYS A 17 -19.53 -0.86 16.44
C LYS A 17 -20.96 -0.86 15.81
N ASN A 18 -21.40 -2.04 15.30
CA ASN A 18 -22.75 -2.70 15.27
C ASN A 18 -24.04 -2.08 14.66
N ALA A 19 -24.77 -2.90 13.88
CA ALA A 19 -26.22 -3.11 13.94
C ALA A 19 -26.63 -4.47 13.30
N ASN A 20 -27.70 -5.08 13.84
CA ASN A 20 -28.20 -6.47 13.70
C ASN A 20 -29.48 -6.61 12.82
N LEU A 21 -29.86 -7.88 12.56
CA LEU A 21 -31.18 -8.47 12.23
C LEU A 21 -31.63 -8.36 10.75
N ILE A 22 -32.20 -9.40 10.11
CA ILE A 22 -33.42 -10.15 10.48
C ILE A 22 -33.39 -11.60 9.89
N ASP A 23 -33.89 -12.57 10.69
CA ASP A 23 -34.30 -13.95 10.37
C ASP A 23 -35.65 -14.01 9.61
N ASP A 24 -35.89 -15.03 8.76
CA ASP A 24 -36.91 -16.08 9.02
C ASP A 24 -37.35 -16.91 7.78
N ALA A 25 -37.45 -18.22 8.06
CA ALA A 25 -38.55 -19.12 7.73
C ALA A 25 -38.88 -19.61 6.29
N LYS A 26 -38.73 -20.95 6.16
CA LYS A 26 -39.80 -21.94 5.81
C LYS A 26 -40.12 -22.33 4.35
N LEU A 27 -40.38 -23.65 4.25
CA LEU A 27 -41.13 -24.42 3.23
C LEU A 27 -40.43 -24.63 1.86
N ASN A 28 -40.43 -25.79 1.21
CA ASN A 28 -41.14 -27.05 1.44
C ASN A 28 -40.44 -28.19 0.67
N LYS A 29 -40.43 -29.39 1.26
CA LYS A 29 -40.16 -30.65 0.56
C LYS A 29 -41.37 -31.02 -0.30
N THR A 30 -41.19 -31.39 -1.56
CA THR A 30 -42.10 -32.35 -2.22
C THR A 30 -41.38 -33.11 -3.32
N CYS A 31 -41.23 -34.42 -3.11
CA CYS A 31 -40.98 -35.40 -4.16
C CYS A 31 -42.22 -35.48 -5.07
N TYR A 32 -42.04 -35.47 -6.39
CA TYR A 32 -43.11 -35.82 -7.33
C TYR A 32 -42.70 -37.03 -8.18
N LYS A 33 -43.65 -37.97 -8.27
CA LYS A 33 -43.63 -39.25 -8.98
C LYS A 33 -43.59 -39.05 -10.50
N GLU A 34 -43.01 -40.02 -11.20
CA GLU A 34 -43.08 -40.22 -12.64
C GLU A 34 -44.53 -40.36 -13.14
N ASN A 35 -44.89 -39.57 -14.17
CA ASN A 35 -45.51 -40.11 -15.39
C ASN A 35 -45.64 -39.03 -16.49
N SER A 36 -45.00 -39.32 -17.62
CA SER A 36 -45.44 -39.15 -19.02
C SER A 36 -46.12 -37.85 -19.48
N ASN A 37 -45.44 -37.18 -20.42
CA ASN A 37 -45.91 -36.13 -21.35
C ASN A 37 -46.24 -34.75 -20.76
N THR A 38 -45.23 -33.89 -20.56
CA THR A 38 -45.41 -32.43 -20.54
C THR A 38 -44.10 -31.71 -20.91
N ILE A 39 -44.17 -30.87 -21.95
CA ILE A 39 -43.40 -29.66 -22.26
C ILE A 39 -42.04 -29.55 -21.53
N ILE A 40 -40.95 -29.77 -22.27
CA ILE A 40 -39.58 -29.51 -21.82
C ILE A 40 -39.41 -27.98 -21.68
N LEU A 41 -39.81 -27.42 -20.55
CA LEU A 41 -39.18 -26.22 -20.02
C LEU A 41 -37.71 -26.60 -19.83
N ARG A 42 -36.87 -26.29 -20.82
CA ARG A 42 -35.42 -26.43 -20.71
C ARG A 42 -34.98 -25.58 -19.52
N ILE A 43 -34.87 -26.19 -18.34
CA ILE A 43 -34.08 -25.65 -17.24
C ILE A 43 -32.66 -25.65 -17.79
N LYS A 44 -32.25 -24.53 -18.38
CA LYS A 44 -30.91 -24.36 -18.91
C LYS A 44 -29.99 -24.33 -17.69
N MET A 45 -29.46 -25.49 -17.31
CA MET A 45 -28.40 -25.57 -16.31
C MET A 45 -27.24 -24.73 -16.81
N LEU A 46 -26.80 -23.77 -16.01
CA LEU A 46 -25.63 -22.96 -16.33
C LEU A 46 -24.43 -23.89 -16.46
N THR A 47 -23.77 -23.87 -17.61
CA THR A 47 -22.59 -24.69 -17.86
C THR A 47 -21.31 -23.88 -17.70
N GLN A 48 -20.18 -24.55 -17.49
CA GLN A 48 -18.87 -23.89 -17.47
C GLN A 48 -18.56 -23.19 -18.80
N GLU A 49 -19.06 -23.73 -19.92
CA GLU A 49 -18.91 -23.13 -21.24
C GLU A 49 -19.71 -21.82 -21.39
N ASP A 50 -20.93 -21.78 -20.87
CA ASP A 50 -21.72 -20.54 -20.81
C ASP A 50 -21.00 -19.45 -19.99
N VAL A 51 -20.35 -19.83 -18.88
CA VAL A 51 -19.54 -18.92 -18.05
C VAL A 51 -18.31 -18.43 -18.82
N LEU A 52 -17.57 -19.33 -19.47
CA LEU A 52 -16.39 -18.98 -20.26
C LEU A 52 -16.75 -17.99 -21.38
N ASN A 53 -17.86 -18.23 -22.08
CA ASN A 53 -18.33 -17.36 -23.15
C ASN A 53 -18.75 -15.99 -22.63
N ALA A 54 -19.33 -15.91 -21.43
CA ALA A 54 -19.64 -14.64 -20.78
C ALA A 54 -18.39 -13.89 -20.29
N LEU A 55 -17.33 -14.59 -19.89
CA LEU A 55 -16.06 -13.95 -19.51
C LEU A 55 -15.30 -13.43 -20.75
N LYS A 56 -15.44 -14.08 -21.91
CA LYS A 56 -14.84 -13.61 -23.18
C LYS A 56 -15.37 -12.27 -23.66
N THR A 57 -16.56 -11.84 -23.25
CA THR A 57 -17.10 -10.52 -23.63
C THR A 57 -16.52 -9.38 -22.78
N ILE A 58 -15.74 -9.71 -21.73
CA ILE A 58 -15.22 -8.73 -20.78
C ILE A 58 -13.82 -8.29 -21.22
N ILE A 59 -13.76 -7.10 -21.82
CA ILE A 59 -12.51 -6.47 -22.24
C ILE A 59 -11.72 -6.01 -21.02
N TYR A 60 -10.42 -6.29 -21.03
CA TYR A 60 -9.53 -5.82 -19.98
C TYR A 60 -9.27 -4.30 -20.15
N PRO A 61 -9.48 -3.47 -19.11
CA PRO A 61 -9.34 -2.02 -19.24
C PRO A 61 -7.97 -1.58 -19.78
N ASN A 62 -7.95 -0.61 -20.70
CA ASN A 62 -6.77 -0.11 -21.42
C ASN A 62 -6.16 -1.09 -22.45
N PHE A 63 -6.84 -2.20 -22.74
CA PHE A 63 -6.42 -3.17 -23.74
C PHE A 63 -7.61 -3.53 -24.65
N GLU A 64 -7.32 -4.11 -25.82
CA GLU A 64 -8.34 -4.48 -26.81
C GLU A 64 -8.82 -5.93 -26.70
N LYS A 65 -8.16 -6.76 -25.89
CA LYS A 65 -8.47 -8.19 -25.72
C LYS A 65 -9.18 -8.47 -24.39
N ASP A 66 -9.89 -9.58 -24.34
CA ASP A 66 -10.64 -10.03 -23.17
C ASP A 66 -9.78 -10.77 -22.14
N ILE A 67 -10.32 -10.87 -20.93
CA ILE A 67 -9.66 -11.51 -19.78
C ILE A 67 -9.39 -13.02 -19.96
N VAL A 68 -10.14 -13.71 -20.82
CA VAL A 68 -9.94 -15.14 -21.11
C VAL A 68 -8.83 -15.32 -22.13
N SER A 69 -8.84 -14.51 -23.21
CA SER A 69 -7.77 -14.51 -24.23
C SER A 69 -6.40 -14.12 -23.66
N PHE A 70 -6.37 -13.27 -22.64
CA PHE A 70 -5.14 -12.97 -21.90
C PHE A 70 -4.69 -14.07 -20.93
N GLY A 71 -5.51 -15.10 -20.70
CA GLY A 71 -5.19 -16.18 -19.77
C GLY A 71 -5.16 -15.73 -18.30
N PHE A 72 -5.89 -14.66 -17.96
CA PHE A 72 -6.00 -14.15 -16.60
C PHE A 72 -6.94 -14.98 -15.73
N VAL A 73 -7.93 -15.64 -16.34
CA VAL A 73 -8.83 -16.57 -15.65
C VAL A 73 -8.06 -17.85 -15.34
N LYS A 74 -7.77 -18.11 -14.06
CA LYS A 74 -7.00 -19.29 -13.62
C LYS A 74 -7.88 -20.45 -13.20
N ASN A 75 -9.00 -20.16 -12.55
CA ASN A 75 -9.90 -21.19 -12.06
C ASN A 75 -11.36 -20.75 -12.17
N ILE A 76 -12.20 -21.70 -12.57
CA ILE A 76 -13.65 -21.56 -12.67
C ILE A 76 -14.24 -22.77 -11.96
N THR A 77 -14.98 -22.53 -10.88
CA THR A 77 -15.68 -23.55 -10.11
C THR A 77 -17.16 -23.24 -10.12
N LEU A 78 -17.98 -24.18 -10.57
CA LEU A 78 -19.42 -23.99 -10.69
C LEU A 78 -20.14 -25.11 -9.95
N HIS A 79 -20.84 -24.76 -8.88
CA HIS A 79 -21.60 -25.70 -8.05
C HIS A 79 -22.95 -25.09 -7.71
N ASP A 80 -24.05 -25.79 -8.03
CA ASP A 80 -25.43 -25.39 -7.68
C ASP A 80 -25.73 -23.90 -7.95
N ASN A 81 -25.27 -23.42 -9.10
CA ASN A 81 -25.46 -22.04 -9.57
C ASN A 81 -24.71 -20.97 -8.73
N GLN A 82 -23.73 -21.41 -7.95
CA GLN A 82 -22.68 -20.60 -7.31
C GLN A 82 -21.40 -20.72 -8.14
N LEU A 83 -20.78 -19.57 -8.41
CA LEU A 83 -19.62 -19.47 -9.26
C LEU A 83 -18.43 -18.93 -8.46
N GLY A 84 -17.37 -19.72 -8.35
CA GLY A 84 -16.06 -19.28 -7.86
C GLY A 84 -15.13 -18.99 -9.02
N LEU A 85 -14.60 -17.77 -9.08
CA LEU A 85 -13.64 -17.32 -10.08
C LEU A 85 -12.36 -16.85 -9.43
N LEU A 86 -11.22 -17.37 -9.91
CA LEU A 86 -9.90 -16.87 -9.60
C LEU A 86 -9.31 -16.21 -10.85
N ILE A 87 -9.00 -14.91 -10.74
CA ILE A 87 -8.42 -14.13 -11.82
C ILE A 87 -7.10 -13.52 -11.34
N GLU A 88 -6.03 -13.72 -12.10
CA GLU A 88 -4.72 -13.11 -11.87
C GLU A 88 -4.46 -12.07 -12.94
N ILE A 89 -4.41 -10.80 -12.54
CA ILE A 89 -4.19 -9.68 -13.46
C ILE A 89 -2.80 -9.07 -13.23
N PRO A 90 -2.12 -8.57 -14.28
CA PRO A 90 -0.79 -7.97 -14.17
C PRO A 90 -0.82 -6.54 -13.59
N SER A 91 -2.00 -5.92 -13.44
CA SER A 91 -2.11 -4.56 -12.90
C SER A 91 -2.28 -4.54 -11.39
N SER A 92 -1.58 -3.62 -10.72
CA SER A 92 -1.76 -3.31 -9.29
C SER A 92 -2.68 -2.11 -9.05
N SER A 93 -3.31 -1.55 -10.10
CA SER A 93 -4.25 -0.43 -9.99
C SER A 93 -5.58 -0.89 -9.38
N GLU A 94 -6.07 -0.11 -8.40
CA GLU A 94 -7.36 -0.39 -7.76
C GLU A 94 -8.52 -0.21 -8.76
N GLU A 95 -8.46 0.83 -9.58
CA GLU A 95 -9.46 1.17 -10.59
C GLU A 95 -9.73 0.02 -11.58
N THR A 96 -8.67 -0.57 -12.14
CA THR A 96 -8.79 -1.69 -13.08
C THR A 96 -9.43 -2.90 -12.41
N SER A 97 -9.05 -3.20 -11.16
CA SER A 97 -9.66 -4.31 -10.42
C SER A 97 -11.13 -4.07 -10.10
N ALA A 98 -11.50 -2.83 -9.76
CA ALA A 98 -12.89 -2.45 -9.47
C ALA A 98 -13.78 -2.55 -10.71
N ILE A 99 -13.34 -2.00 -11.86
CA ILE A 99 -14.06 -2.07 -13.13
C ILE A 99 -14.29 -3.53 -13.54
N LEU A 100 -13.25 -4.38 -13.42
CA LEU A 100 -13.39 -5.80 -13.74
C LEU A 100 -14.37 -6.50 -12.81
N ARG A 101 -14.33 -6.24 -11.50
CA ARG A 101 -15.29 -6.81 -10.54
C ARG A 101 -16.72 -6.45 -10.90
N GLU A 102 -16.97 -5.18 -11.23
CA GLU A 102 -18.29 -4.71 -11.63
C GLU A 102 -18.78 -5.41 -12.91
N ASN A 103 -17.97 -5.38 -13.97
CA ASN A 103 -18.32 -5.99 -15.26
C ASN A 103 -18.57 -7.50 -15.15
N ILE A 104 -17.73 -8.22 -14.40
CA ILE A 104 -17.91 -9.66 -14.17
C ILE A 104 -19.17 -9.92 -13.36
N SER A 105 -19.40 -9.16 -12.28
CA SER A 105 -20.59 -9.35 -11.45
C SER A 105 -21.89 -9.17 -12.24
N LYS A 106 -21.95 -8.15 -13.11
CA LYS A 106 -23.10 -7.87 -13.96
C LYS A 106 -23.32 -8.99 -14.99
N ALA A 107 -22.27 -9.38 -15.71
CA ALA A 107 -22.36 -10.43 -16.73
C ALA A 107 -22.78 -11.78 -16.13
N MET A 108 -22.36 -12.10 -14.90
CA MET A 108 -22.73 -13.34 -14.22
C MET A 108 -24.16 -13.30 -13.65
N GLN A 109 -24.62 -12.15 -13.16
CA GLN A 109 -26.01 -11.97 -12.74
C GLN A 109 -26.99 -12.17 -13.91
N GLU A 110 -26.67 -11.62 -15.09
CA GLU A 110 -27.47 -11.81 -16.32
C GLU A 110 -27.55 -13.28 -16.76
N LYS A 111 -26.53 -14.09 -16.44
CA LYS A 111 -26.51 -15.55 -16.70
C LYS A 111 -27.22 -16.37 -15.62
N GLY A 112 -27.77 -15.71 -14.60
CA GLY A 112 -28.56 -16.33 -13.56
C GLY A 112 -27.76 -16.87 -12.38
N VAL A 113 -26.47 -16.52 -12.23
CA VAL A 113 -25.64 -16.94 -11.07
C VAL A 113 -26.21 -16.35 -9.77
N LYS A 114 -26.47 -17.20 -8.77
CA LYS A 114 -27.05 -16.78 -7.47
C LYS A 114 -26.01 -16.24 -6.50
N ALA A 115 -24.79 -16.78 -6.54
CA ALA A 115 -23.68 -16.34 -5.70
C ALA A 115 -22.38 -16.34 -6.50
N LEU A 116 -21.63 -15.24 -6.41
CA LEU A 116 -20.35 -15.05 -7.10
C LEU A 116 -19.24 -14.84 -6.07
N ASN A 117 -18.29 -15.76 -6.03
CA ASN A 117 -17.07 -15.66 -5.24
C ASN A 117 -15.93 -15.28 -6.17
N LEU A 118 -15.64 -13.98 -6.28
CA LEU A 118 -14.62 -13.44 -7.18
C LEU A 118 -13.35 -13.04 -6.44
N ASP A 119 -12.28 -13.83 -6.63
CA ASP A 119 -10.94 -13.51 -6.15
C ASP A 119 -10.09 -12.96 -7.30
N ILE A 120 -9.64 -11.70 -7.16
CA ILE A 120 -8.74 -11.05 -8.13
C ILE A 120 -7.41 -10.84 -7.43
N LYS A 121 -6.41 -11.62 -7.83
CA LYS A 121 -5.03 -11.48 -7.39
C LYS A 121 -4.31 -10.46 -8.27
N THR A 122 -3.79 -9.44 -7.63
CA THR A 122 -2.96 -8.40 -8.25
C THR A 122 -1.52 -8.55 -7.76
N PRO A 123 -0.50 -8.13 -8.54
CA PRO A 123 0.85 -8.07 -8.05
C PRO A 123 0.90 -7.13 -6.83
N PRO A 124 1.76 -7.42 -5.85
CA PRO A 124 1.91 -6.57 -4.68
C PRO A 124 2.25 -5.15 -5.14
N LYS A 125 1.44 -4.17 -4.72
CA LYS A 125 1.74 -2.74 -4.96
C LYS A 125 3.18 -2.49 -4.50
N PRO A 126 4.04 -1.84 -5.31
CA PRO A 126 5.38 -1.48 -4.89
C PRO A 126 5.30 -0.67 -3.58
N GLN A 127 5.53 -1.33 -2.45
CA GLN A 127 5.64 -0.63 -1.18
C GLN A 127 6.97 0.08 -1.23
N ALA A 128 6.93 1.41 -1.08
CA ALA A 128 8.14 2.17 -0.83
C ALA A 128 8.91 1.44 0.28
N PRO A 129 10.20 1.14 0.08
CA PRO A 129 10.97 0.42 1.09
C PRO A 129 10.82 1.19 2.40
N LYS A 130 10.17 0.56 3.39
CA LYS A 130 10.18 1.10 4.76
C LYS A 130 11.66 1.22 5.11
N PRO A 131 12.17 2.41 5.45
CA PRO A 131 13.57 2.54 5.77
C PRO A 131 13.84 1.63 6.98
N THR A 132 14.46 0.48 6.73
CA THR A 132 15.17 -0.31 7.74
C THR A 132 16.49 0.36 8.04
N THR A 133 16.45 1.67 8.27
CA THR A 133 17.58 2.34 8.89
C THR A 133 17.57 1.87 10.33
N LYS A 134 18.47 0.93 10.61
CA LYS A 134 18.98 0.68 11.96
C LYS A 134 19.21 2.06 12.56
N ASN A 135 18.28 2.52 13.40
CA ASN A 135 18.21 3.94 13.77
C ASN A 135 19.44 4.23 14.64
N LEU A 136 20.54 4.66 14.01
CA LEU A 136 21.86 4.78 14.68
C LEU A 136 21.81 5.76 15.86
N ALA A 137 20.78 6.62 15.87
CA ALA A 137 20.54 7.57 16.93
C ALA A 137 19.11 7.44 17.48
N LYS A 138 18.78 6.28 18.08
CA LYS A 138 17.48 6.04 18.76
C LYS A 138 17.05 7.15 19.75
N ASN A 139 18.01 7.92 20.25
CA ASN A 139 17.78 8.97 21.23
C ASN A 139 17.49 10.36 20.59
N ILE A 140 17.53 10.48 19.27
CA ILE A 140 17.24 11.74 18.55
C ILE A 140 15.78 11.73 18.11
N LYS A 141 15.00 12.68 18.63
CA LYS A 141 13.56 12.81 18.31
C LYS A 141 13.30 13.43 16.94
N HIS A 142 14.13 14.40 16.56
CA HIS A 142 13.98 15.18 15.33
C HIS A 142 15.36 15.38 14.68
N VAL A 143 15.41 15.22 13.35
CA VAL A 143 16.60 15.45 12.54
C VAL A 143 16.27 16.52 11.51
N VAL A 144 17.01 17.62 11.52
CA VAL A 144 16.90 18.69 10.52
C VAL A 144 18.18 18.69 9.71
N MET A 145 18.06 18.43 8.40
CA MET A 145 19.20 18.46 7.49
C MET A 145 19.26 19.81 6.79
N ILE A 146 20.36 20.55 6.97
CA ILE A 146 20.65 21.78 6.24
C ILE A 146 21.61 21.44 5.10
N SER A 147 21.13 21.55 3.85
CA SER A 147 21.94 21.29 2.66
C SER A 147 21.92 22.48 1.70
N SER A 148 22.92 22.56 0.82
CA SER A 148 22.94 23.54 -0.28
C SER A 148 23.50 22.92 -1.54
N GLY A 149 23.04 23.39 -2.70
CA GLY A 149 23.63 23.03 -3.99
C GLY A 149 24.83 23.87 -4.43
N LYS A 150 25.20 24.94 -3.71
CA LYS A 150 26.26 25.90 -4.11
C LYS A 150 27.09 26.39 -2.91
N GLY A 151 28.36 26.75 -3.13
CA GLY A 151 29.23 27.36 -2.11
C GLY A 151 28.77 28.76 -1.68
N GLY A 152 29.03 29.16 -0.44
CA GLY A 152 28.79 30.54 0.03
C GLY A 152 27.36 30.92 0.45
N VAL A 153 26.38 30.01 0.36
CA VAL A 153 24.97 30.33 0.68
C VAL A 153 24.61 30.38 2.18
N GLY A 154 25.61 30.33 3.07
CA GLY A 154 25.39 30.44 4.51
C GLY A 154 24.91 29.16 5.22
N LYS A 155 25.12 27.95 4.67
CA LYS A 155 24.74 26.67 5.33
C LYS A 155 25.15 26.60 6.80
N SER A 156 26.43 26.82 7.09
CA SER A 156 26.98 26.71 8.45
C SER A 156 26.41 27.81 9.35
N THR A 157 26.28 29.04 8.84
CA THR A 157 25.66 30.17 9.55
C THR A 157 24.22 29.87 9.94
N THR A 158 23.40 29.38 9.01
CA THR A 158 22.02 29.01 9.28
C THR A 158 21.93 27.85 10.28
N SER A 159 22.81 26.85 10.14
CA SER A 159 22.82 25.68 11.03
C SER A 159 23.18 26.06 12.47
N VAL A 160 24.19 26.91 12.65
CA VAL A 160 24.63 27.42 13.96
C VAL A 160 23.53 28.29 14.59
N ASN A 161 23.01 29.28 13.87
CA ASN A 161 21.98 30.18 14.41
C ASN A 161 20.69 29.44 14.77
N LEU A 162 20.26 28.49 13.94
CA LEU A 162 19.10 27.65 14.25
C LEU A 162 19.34 26.81 15.52
N SER A 163 20.55 26.26 15.67
CA SER A 163 20.91 25.46 16.84
C SER A 163 20.90 26.29 18.13
N ILE A 164 21.46 27.51 18.08
CA ILE A 164 21.45 28.46 19.20
C ILE A 164 20.02 28.89 19.54
N ALA A 165 19.19 29.21 18.55
CA ALA A 165 17.79 29.57 18.77
C ALA A 165 17.01 28.45 19.46
N LEU A 166 17.19 27.20 19.02
CA LEU A 166 16.54 26.04 19.66
C LEU A 166 17.08 25.78 21.08
N ALA A 167 18.39 25.96 21.31
CA ALA A 167 18.98 25.86 22.64
C ALA A 167 18.43 26.93 23.59
N ASN A 168 18.24 28.17 23.12
CA ASN A 168 17.62 29.26 23.86
C ASN A 168 16.15 29.00 24.20
N LEU A 169 15.47 28.13 23.45
CA LEU A 169 14.13 27.60 23.75
C LEU A 169 14.18 26.34 24.64
N ASN A 170 15.27 26.16 25.38
CA ASN A 170 15.53 25.04 26.30
C ASN A 170 15.47 23.65 25.65
N GLN A 171 15.69 23.54 24.33
CA GLN A 171 15.76 22.25 23.66
C GLN A 171 17.15 21.62 23.76
N LYS A 172 17.20 20.28 23.79
CA LYS A 172 18.46 19.53 23.66
C LYS A 172 18.83 19.46 22.18
N VAL A 173 19.87 20.18 21.80
CA VAL A 173 20.32 20.28 20.40
C VAL A 173 21.70 19.67 20.26
N GLY A 174 21.89 18.88 19.20
CA GLY A 174 23.20 18.43 18.74
C GLY A 174 23.43 18.97 17.34
N LEU A 175 24.63 19.48 17.08
CA LEU A 175 25.03 19.99 15.77
C LEU A 175 26.18 19.12 15.24
N LEU A 176 26.01 18.57 14.05
CA LEU A 176 26.98 17.71 13.38
C LEU A 176 27.40 18.35 12.06
N ASP A 177 28.69 18.63 11.91
CA ASP A 177 29.27 19.06 10.64
C ASP A 177 29.64 17.82 9.81
N ALA A 178 29.10 17.73 8.60
CA ALA A 178 29.42 16.67 7.64
C ALA A 178 30.20 17.23 6.43
N ASP A 179 30.68 18.47 6.50
CA ASP A 179 31.48 19.08 5.45
C ASP A 179 32.93 18.56 5.49
N VAL A 180 33.36 17.95 4.38
CA VAL A 180 34.70 17.34 4.24
C VAL A 180 35.77 18.38 3.93
N TYR A 181 35.39 19.56 3.40
CA TYR A 181 36.32 20.55 2.86
C TYR A 181 36.73 21.64 3.88
N GLY A 182 36.24 21.57 5.12
CA GLY A 182 36.70 22.42 6.21
C GLY A 182 35.64 22.58 7.30
N PRO A 183 35.93 22.18 8.55
CA PRO A 183 34.96 22.25 9.64
C PRO A 183 34.72 23.70 10.06
N ASN A 184 33.67 24.31 9.51
CA ASN A 184 33.32 25.70 9.81
C ASN A 184 32.57 25.80 11.14
N ILE A 185 31.84 24.75 11.54
CA ILE A 185 31.00 24.78 12.73
C ILE A 185 31.82 24.84 14.03
N PRO A 186 32.84 24.00 14.29
CA PRO A 186 33.64 24.11 15.51
C PRO A 186 34.26 25.49 15.68
N ARG A 187 34.74 26.10 14.59
CA ARG A 187 35.30 27.46 14.60
C ARG A 187 34.24 28.51 14.95
N MET A 188 33.03 28.42 14.39
CA MET A 188 31.94 29.35 14.69
C MET A 188 31.43 29.24 16.13
N MET A 189 31.57 28.05 16.74
CA MET A 189 31.19 27.79 18.13
C MET A 189 32.32 28.09 19.13
N GLY A 190 33.47 28.60 18.70
CA GLY A 190 34.62 28.88 19.58
C GLY A 190 35.36 27.63 20.07
N LEU A 191 35.19 26.50 19.39
CA LEU A 191 35.72 25.19 19.76
C LEU A 191 36.95 24.77 18.93
N GLN A 192 37.66 25.72 18.30
CA GLN A 192 38.81 25.45 17.44
C GLN A 192 39.99 24.74 18.14
N ASN A 193 40.06 24.81 19.47
CA ASN A 193 41.10 24.17 20.28
C ASN A 193 40.56 23.00 21.11
N ALA A 194 39.32 22.56 20.85
CA ALA A 194 38.72 21.48 21.61
C ALA A 194 39.16 20.12 21.03
N ASP A 195 39.75 19.29 21.89
CA ASP A 195 40.15 17.94 21.50
C ASP A 195 38.93 17.03 21.33
N VAL A 196 38.92 16.29 20.22
CA VAL A 196 37.90 15.27 19.98
C VAL A 196 38.28 14.01 20.76
N ILE A 197 37.50 13.71 21.80
CA ILE A 197 37.73 12.57 22.67
C ILE A 197 36.80 11.43 22.27
N MET A 198 37.31 10.20 22.23
CA MET A 198 36.50 9.00 22.07
C MET A 198 35.99 8.50 23.42
N ASP A 199 34.84 7.85 23.42
CA ASP A 199 34.37 7.11 24.57
C ASP A 199 35.35 5.97 24.94
N PRO A 200 35.31 5.43 26.17
CA PRO A 200 36.22 4.36 26.59
C PRO A 200 36.19 3.10 25.71
N SER A 201 35.12 2.91 24.93
CA SER A 201 34.99 1.80 23.98
C SER A 201 35.67 2.05 22.63
N GLY A 202 36.11 3.29 22.36
CA GLY A 202 36.71 3.71 21.09
C GLY A 202 35.72 3.76 19.91
N LYS A 203 34.42 3.65 20.16
CA LYS A 203 33.38 3.50 19.12
C LYS A 203 32.56 4.77 18.91
N LYS A 204 32.62 5.73 19.83
CA LYS A 204 31.82 6.94 19.79
C LYS A 204 32.67 8.17 20.08
N LEU A 205 32.40 9.25 19.37
CA LEU A 205 32.92 10.56 19.73
C LEU A 205 32.09 11.13 20.88
N ILE A 206 32.76 11.66 21.89
CA ILE A 206 32.11 12.43 22.95
C ILE A 206 31.75 13.80 22.36
N PRO A 207 30.47 14.23 22.40
CA PRO A 207 30.08 15.52 21.86
C PRO A 207 30.78 16.67 22.61
N LEU A 208 31.36 17.59 21.84
CA LEU A 208 31.90 18.84 22.38
C LEU A 208 30.75 19.71 22.89
N LYS A 209 31.02 20.49 23.94
CA LYS A 209 30.06 21.45 24.51
C LYS A 209 30.56 22.86 24.24
N ALA A 210 29.69 23.68 23.65
CA ALA A 210 29.87 25.11 23.47
C ALA A 210 29.04 25.88 24.50
#